data_AF-A0A7J7ISR4-F1
#
_entry.id   AF-A0A7J7ISR4-F1
#
_cell.length_a   1.000
_cell.length_b   1.000
_cell.length_c   1.000
_cell.angle_alpha   90.00
_cell.angle_beta   90.00
_cell.angle_gamma   90.00
#
_symmetry.space_group_name_H-M   'P 1'
#
loop_
_entity.id
_entity.type
_entity.pdbx_description
1 polymer ?
#
loop_
_entity_poly.entity_id
_entity_poly.type
_entity_poly.pdbx_seq_one_letter_code
_entity_poly.pdbx_strand_id
1 'polypeptide(L)'
;MADNRKSHITAKVAAQCSEFYKTALKHLNGSSASGVFGSSQFQKWKKHIELKESFTLCVTYYYMTLHSENQDLYGERLAYAEAASAKLSECIKLSQGMSDEVTASMQFVSDVVNGKAIAARKDDDFVYHAKVPSFDSLPEIKGAVLVKGLGFEVSDKNISGRDIFSKLVPIEAHEVASLYSEEKAKLLRRIGDSVHQMDETLEQYSASLQLDPQRIDVRLRCHTRPPGGEVCCHRC
;
A
#
# COMPACT_ATOMS: atom_id res chain seq x y z
N MET A 1 -5.12 26.18 -3.09
CA MET A 1 -4.44 27.49 -2.92
C MET A 1 -4.87 28.26 -1.65
N ALA A 2 -5.72 27.71 -0.78
CA ALA A 2 -6.29 28.45 0.36
C ALA A 2 -5.23 29.00 1.35
N ASP A 3 -4.10 28.30 1.51
CA ASP A 3 -3.06 28.63 2.50
C ASP A 3 -2.06 29.72 2.07
N ASN A 4 -2.25 30.37 0.91
CA ASN A 4 -1.35 31.40 0.36
C ASN A 4 0.16 31.03 0.44
N ARG A 5 0.51 29.82 0.01
CA ARG A 5 1.90 29.32 0.01
C ARG A 5 2.75 30.02 -1.07
N LYS A 6 4.08 29.96 -0.90
CA LYS A 6 5.03 30.49 -1.89
C LYS A 6 4.76 29.93 -3.29
N SER A 7 4.75 30.82 -4.29
CA SER A 7 4.37 30.48 -5.67
C SER A 7 5.16 29.31 -6.26
N HIS A 8 6.47 29.26 -6.01
CA HIS A 8 7.33 28.16 -6.47
C HIS A 8 6.93 26.79 -5.90
N ILE A 9 6.55 26.73 -4.62
CA ILE A 9 6.13 25.47 -3.99
C ILE A 9 4.83 25.01 -4.63
N THR A 10 3.88 25.93 -4.82
CA THR A 10 2.60 25.63 -5.46
C THR A 10 2.75 25.18 -6.91
N ALA A 11 3.67 25.79 -7.67
CA ALA A 11 4.01 25.35 -9.03
C ALA A 11 4.54 23.90 -9.03
N LYS A 12 5.48 23.56 -8.14
CA LYS A 12 6.02 22.19 -8.05
C LYS A 12 4.98 21.14 -7.69
N VAL A 13 4.04 21.47 -6.82
CA VAL A 13 2.94 20.55 -6.46
C VAL A 13 1.99 20.37 -7.65
N ALA A 14 1.64 21.46 -8.34
CA ALA A 14 0.79 21.38 -9.54
C ALA A 14 1.46 20.59 -10.68
N ALA A 15 2.78 20.73 -10.86
CA ALA A 15 3.56 19.96 -11.81
C ALA A 15 3.49 18.46 -11.49
N GLN A 16 3.61 18.09 -10.22
CA GLN A 16 3.47 16.69 -9.81
C GLN A 16 2.08 16.13 -10.10
N CYS A 17 1.03 16.94 -9.92
CA CYS A 17 -0.34 16.53 -10.25
C CYS A 17 -0.48 16.25 -11.76
N SER A 18 0.15 17.04 -12.64
CA SER A 18 0.08 16.78 -14.08
C SER A 18 0.78 15.48 -14.44
N GLU A 19 1.93 15.16 -13.83
CA GLU A 19 2.63 13.88 -14.01
C GLU A 19 1.77 12.68 -13.59
N PHE A 20 1.05 12.79 -12.47
CA PHE A 20 0.13 11.75 -12.03
C PHE A 20 -1.02 11.56 -13.03
N TYR A 21 -1.64 12.64 -13.51
CA TYR A 21 -2.72 12.55 -14.51
C TYR A 21 -2.21 12.02 -15.85
N LYS A 22 -1.02 12.43 -16.29
CA LYS A 22 -0.38 11.93 -17.51
C LYS A 22 -0.10 10.43 -17.42
N THR A 23 0.39 9.96 -16.28
CA THR A 23 0.61 8.53 -16.02
C THR A 23 -0.71 7.77 -16.00
N ALA A 24 -1.74 8.30 -15.31
CA ALA A 24 -3.07 7.71 -15.28
C ALA A 24 -3.69 7.61 -16.69
N LEU A 25 -3.54 8.65 -17.52
CA LEU A 25 -4.04 8.67 -18.90
C LEU A 25 -3.32 7.64 -19.78
N LYS A 26 -2.01 7.47 -19.60
CA LYS A 26 -1.22 6.42 -20.29
C LYS A 26 -1.75 5.03 -19.95
N HIS A 27 -2.00 4.75 -18.66
CA HIS A 27 -2.60 3.47 -18.24
C HIS A 27 -4.02 3.29 -18.76
N LEU A 28 -4.83 4.35 -18.72
CA LEU A 28 -6.21 4.31 -19.21
C LEU A 28 -6.26 3.96 -20.70
N ASN A 29 -5.43 4.62 -21.53
CA ASN A 29 -5.33 4.36 -22.96
C ASN A 29 -4.77 2.98 -23.30
N GLY A 30 -3.91 2.41 -22.46
CA GLY A 30 -3.35 1.07 -22.64
C GLY A 30 -4.21 -0.08 -22.10
N SER A 31 -5.32 0.23 -21.41
CA SER A 31 -6.14 -0.77 -20.72
C SER A 31 -7.39 -1.16 -21.52
N SER A 32 -7.83 -2.41 -21.39
CA SER A 32 -9.16 -2.88 -21.83
C SER A 32 -10.29 -2.47 -20.86
N ALA A 33 -10.07 -1.44 -20.02
CA ALA A 33 -11.01 -1.02 -18.98
C ALA A 33 -12.36 -0.55 -19.54
N SER A 34 -12.42 -0.18 -20.83
CA SER A 34 -13.68 0.11 -21.53
C SER A 34 -14.66 -1.07 -21.52
N GLY A 35 -14.16 -2.31 -21.49
CA GLY A 35 -14.98 -3.52 -21.37
C GLY A 35 -15.53 -3.78 -19.96
N VAL A 36 -14.90 -3.21 -18.92
CA VAL A 36 -15.30 -3.40 -17.51
C VAL A 36 -16.29 -2.32 -17.07
N PHE A 37 -16.07 -1.07 -17.47
CA PHE A 37 -16.85 0.09 -17.00
C PHE A 37 -17.87 0.62 -18.02
N GLY A 38 -17.92 0.02 -19.21
CA GLY A 38 -18.72 0.50 -20.33
C GLY A 38 -18.09 1.70 -21.05
N SER A 39 -18.29 1.77 -22.36
CA SER A 39 -17.64 2.75 -23.24
C SER A 39 -17.97 4.20 -22.87
N SER A 40 -19.21 4.52 -22.50
CA SER A 40 -19.64 5.88 -22.20
C SER A 40 -18.96 6.46 -20.94
N GLN A 41 -18.92 5.69 -19.84
CA GLN A 41 -18.29 6.15 -18.60
C GLN A 41 -16.77 6.26 -18.74
N PHE A 42 -16.16 5.30 -19.45
CA PHE A 42 -14.74 5.34 -19.78
C PHE A 42 -14.36 6.62 -20.54
N GLN A 43 -15.13 7.01 -21.55
CA GLN A 43 -14.87 8.25 -22.31
C GLN A 43 -15.05 9.51 -21.46
N LYS A 44 -16.04 9.55 -20.57
CA LYS A 44 -16.19 10.67 -19.62
C LYS A 44 -14.98 10.79 -18.70
N TRP A 45 -14.52 9.69 -18.10
CA TRP A 45 -13.35 9.70 -17.22
C TRP A 45 -12.09 10.12 -17.96
N LYS A 46 -11.88 9.59 -19.16
CA LYS A 46 -10.76 9.97 -20.02
C LYS A 46 -10.75 11.48 -20.27
N LYS A 47 -11.87 12.04 -20.71
CA LYS A 47 -12.03 13.48 -20.96
C LYS A 47 -11.78 14.33 -19.70
N HIS A 48 -12.27 13.89 -18.54
CA HIS A 48 -12.00 14.56 -17.26
C HIS A 48 -10.52 14.52 -16.88
N ILE A 49 -9.82 13.40 -17.09
CA ILE A 49 -8.39 13.26 -16.79
C ILE A 49 -7.56 14.13 -17.75
N GLU A 50 -7.88 14.14 -19.04
CA GLU A 50 -7.25 15.00 -20.05
C GLU A 50 -7.40 16.48 -19.69
N LEU A 51 -8.61 16.93 -19.32
CA LEU A 51 -8.83 18.29 -18.85
C LEU A 51 -7.99 18.61 -17.61
N LYS A 52 -7.95 17.70 -16.62
CA LYS A 52 -7.19 17.93 -15.38
C LYS A 52 -5.67 17.96 -15.60
N GLU A 53 -5.14 17.16 -16.51
CA GLU A 53 -3.73 17.19 -16.89
C GLU A 53 -3.35 18.56 -17.47
N SER A 54 -4.06 19.02 -18.50
CA SER A 54 -3.83 20.34 -19.10
C SER A 54 -4.07 21.48 -18.12
N PHE A 55 -5.08 21.37 -17.25
CA PHE A 55 -5.39 22.38 -16.25
C PHE A 55 -4.30 22.49 -15.18
N THR A 56 -3.81 21.37 -14.65
CA THR A 56 -2.73 21.40 -13.64
C THR A 56 -1.42 21.92 -14.22
N LEU A 57 -1.16 21.69 -15.51
CA LEU A 57 -0.05 22.29 -16.22
C LEU A 57 -0.21 23.80 -16.42
N CYS A 58 -1.41 24.27 -16.79
CA CYS A 58 -1.74 25.70 -16.85
C CYS A 58 -1.50 26.39 -15.49
N VAL A 59 -1.96 25.77 -14.40
CA VAL A 59 -1.75 26.27 -13.04
C VAL A 59 -0.26 26.32 -12.70
N THR A 60 0.51 25.31 -13.09
CA THR A 60 1.97 25.29 -12.90
C THR A 60 2.63 26.51 -13.53
N TYR A 61 2.33 26.78 -14.80
CA TYR A 61 2.89 27.93 -15.52
C TYR A 61 2.45 29.26 -14.93
N TYR A 62 1.17 29.40 -14.56
CA TYR A 62 0.68 30.59 -13.87
C TYR A 62 1.44 30.90 -12.58
N TYR A 63 1.72 29.88 -11.75
CA TYR A 63 2.49 30.07 -10.52
C TYR A 63 3.98 30.34 -10.78
N MET A 64 4.54 29.85 -11.89
CA MET A 64 5.89 30.22 -12.34
C MET A 64 5.95 31.65 -12.86
N THR A 65 4.91 32.16 -13.52
CA THR A 65 4.78 33.59 -13.84
C THR A 65 4.85 34.43 -12.58
N LEU A 66 4.07 34.08 -11.54
CA LEU A 66 4.11 34.78 -10.25
C LEU A 66 5.47 34.63 -9.55
N HIS A 67 6.13 33.48 -9.67
CA HIS A 67 7.46 33.30 -9.10
C HIS A 67 8.49 34.21 -9.77
N SER A 68 8.48 34.28 -11.10
CA SER A 68 9.39 35.11 -11.91
C SER A 68 9.16 36.60 -11.66
N GLU A 69 7.89 37.02 -11.46
CA GLU A 69 7.51 38.38 -11.04
C GLU A 69 8.14 38.74 -9.69
N ASN A 70 8.19 37.81 -8.73
CA ASN A 70 8.85 38.02 -7.43
C ASN A 70 10.39 37.95 -7.49
N GLN A 71 10.98 37.64 -8.64
CA GLN A 71 12.43 37.59 -8.86
C GLN A 71 12.90 38.69 -9.82
N ASP A 72 12.01 39.60 -10.23
CA ASP A 72 12.28 40.64 -11.22
C ASP A 72 12.75 40.08 -12.59
N LEU A 73 12.39 38.84 -12.91
CA LEU A 73 12.70 38.17 -14.18
C LEU A 73 11.54 38.38 -15.17
N TYR A 74 11.41 39.60 -15.68
CA TYR A 74 10.27 40.04 -16.48
C TYR A 74 10.14 39.30 -17.84
N GLY A 75 11.26 38.94 -18.48
CA GLY A 75 11.23 38.13 -19.70
C GLY A 75 10.71 36.71 -19.47
N GLU A 76 11.17 36.04 -18.40
CA GLU A 76 10.68 34.71 -18.02
C GLU A 76 9.21 34.75 -17.57
N ARG A 77 8.81 35.80 -16.84
CA ARG A 77 7.42 36.06 -16.46
C ARG A 77 6.51 36.04 -17.68
N LEU A 78 6.87 36.76 -18.74
CA LEU A 78 6.07 36.82 -19.98
C LEU A 78 6.03 35.47 -20.70
N ALA A 79 7.17 34.78 -20.82
CA ALA A 79 7.23 33.44 -21.43
C ALA A 79 6.32 32.42 -20.71
N TYR A 80 6.34 32.39 -19.38
CA TYR A 80 5.44 31.52 -18.60
C TYR A 80 3.97 31.95 -18.69
N ALA A 81 3.69 33.25 -18.77
CA ALA A 81 2.32 33.76 -18.86
C ALA A 81 1.67 33.37 -20.21
N GLU A 82 2.43 33.49 -21.30
CA GLU A 82 1.98 33.06 -22.63
C GLU A 82 1.76 31.55 -22.69
N ALA A 83 2.67 30.77 -22.09
CA ALA A 83 2.52 29.32 -21.99
C ALA A 83 1.27 28.93 -21.17
N ALA A 84 0.98 29.64 -20.08
CA ALA A 84 -0.24 29.43 -19.30
C ALA A 84 -1.51 29.72 -20.11
N SER A 85 -1.57 30.86 -20.82
CA SER A 85 -2.71 31.21 -21.70
C SER A 85 -2.90 30.22 -22.85
N ALA A 86 -1.81 29.71 -23.44
CA ALA A 86 -1.87 28.68 -24.46
C ALA A 86 -2.48 27.37 -23.92
N LYS A 87 -2.04 26.92 -22.73
CA LYS A 87 -2.59 25.73 -22.07
C LYS A 87 -4.03 25.90 -21.60
N LEU A 88 -4.40 27.09 -21.14
CA LEU A 88 -5.78 27.42 -20.82
C LEU A 88 -6.70 27.31 -22.03
N SER A 89 -6.25 27.76 -23.20
CA SER A 89 -7.02 27.65 -24.44
C SER A 89 -7.31 26.20 -24.82
N GLU A 90 -6.37 25.28 -24.54
CA GLU A 90 -6.57 23.83 -24.66
C GLU A 90 -7.61 23.32 -23.65
N CYS A 91 -7.53 23.76 -22.38
CA CYS A 91 -8.49 23.40 -21.34
C CYS A 91 -9.92 23.81 -21.71
N ILE A 92 -10.11 25.02 -22.24
CA ILE A 92 -11.43 25.53 -22.66
C ILE A 92 -12.02 24.65 -23.77
N LYS A 93 -11.21 24.20 -24.73
CA LYS A 93 -11.65 23.28 -25.78
C LYS A 93 -12.07 21.92 -25.19
N LEU A 94 -11.27 21.40 -24.25
CA LEU A 94 -11.57 20.13 -23.58
C LEU A 94 -12.82 20.21 -22.68
N SER A 95 -13.12 21.36 -22.09
CA SER A 95 -14.30 21.55 -21.24
C SER A 95 -15.61 21.68 -22.01
N GLN A 96 -15.58 21.88 -23.33
CA GLN A 96 -16.81 21.98 -24.13
C GLN A 96 -17.65 20.70 -24.03
N GLY A 97 -18.94 20.84 -23.70
CA GLY A 97 -19.85 19.70 -23.52
C GLY A 97 -19.60 18.89 -22.24
N MET A 98 -18.87 19.45 -21.28
CA MET A 98 -18.86 18.97 -19.90
C MET A 98 -19.95 19.70 -19.09
N SER A 99 -19.99 19.46 -17.77
CA SER A 99 -20.96 20.10 -16.88
C SER A 99 -20.80 21.63 -16.83
N ASP A 100 -21.89 22.35 -16.59
CA ASP A 100 -21.90 23.81 -16.52
C ASP A 100 -20.97 24.34 -15.41
N GLU A 101 -20.82 23.61 -14.30
CA GLU A 101 -19.91 23.97 -13.22
C GLU A 101 -18.44 23.96 -13.67
N VAL A 102 -18.08 23.02 -14.55
CA VAL A 102 -16.72 22.93 -15.11
C VAL A 102 -16.47 24.11 -16.04
N THR A 103 -17.44 24.42 -16.90
CA THR A 103 -17.37 25.55 -17.83
C THR A 103 -17.25 26.88 -17.07
N ALA A 104 -18.09 27.11 -16.05
CA ALA A 104 -18.01 28.31 -15.20
C ALA A 104 -16.66 28.43 -14.49
N SER A 105 -16.12 27.31 -13.98
CA SER A 105 -14.79 27.28 -13.36
C SER A 105 -13.68 27.64 -14.36
N MET A 106 -13.76 27.16 -15.61
CA MET A 106 -12.80 27.51 -16.66
C MET A 106 -12.91 28.98 -17.06
N GLN A 107 -14.11 29.56 -17.04
CA GLN A 107 -14.32 30.98 -17.30
C GLN A 107 -13.60 31.86 -16.25
N PHE A 108 -13.77 31.53 -14.97
CA PHE A 108 -13.07 32.22 -13.88
C PHE A 108 -11.54 32.13 -14.04
N VAL A 109 -11.02 30.94 -14.34
CA VAL A 109 -9.59 30.74 -14.57
C VAL A 109 -9.12 31.54 -15.78
N SER A 110 -9.96 31.65 -16.82
CA SER A 110 -9.66 32.43 -18.01
C SER A 110 -9.46 33.90 -17.72
N ASP A 111 -10.33 34.50 -16.92
CA ASP A 111 -10.23 35.90 -16.55
C ASP A 111 -8.93 36.17 -15.76
N VAL A 112 -8.59 35.28 -14.83
CA VAL A 112 -7.38 35.41 -14.01
C VAL A 112 -6.10 35.26 -14.84
N VAL A 113 -5.97 34.18 -15.62
CA VAL A 113 -4.73 33.88 -16.37
C VAL A 113 -4.53 34.89 -17.50
N ASN A 114 -5.57 35.16 -18.30
CA ASN A 114 -5.45 36.11 -19.41
C ASN A 114 -5.28 37.55 -18.91
N GLY A 115 -5.97 37.94 -17.83
CA GLY A 115 -5.75 39.23 -17.20
C GLY A 115 -4.30 39.42 -16.77
N LYS A 116 -3.68 38.37 -16.20
CA LYS A 116 -2.28 38.43 -15.78
C LYS A 116 -1.29 38.41 -16.95
N ALA A 117 -1.58 37.67 -18.03
CA ALA A 117 -0.77 37.66 -19.24
C ALA A 117 -0.80 39.02 -19.99
N ILE A 118 -1.98 39.64 -20.11
CA ILE A 118 -2.13 40.97 -20.72
C ILE A 118 -1.38 42.02 -19.90
N ALA A 119 -1.47 41.97 -18.57
CA ALA A 119 -0.72 42.87 -17.69
C ALA A 119 0.79 42.67 -17.85
N ALA A 120 1.28 41.43 -17.81
CA ALA A 120 2.70 41.13 -17.98
C ALA A 120 3.25 41.61 -19.32
N ARG A 121 2.50 41.41 -20.41
CA ARG A 121 2.87 41.89 -21.75
C ARG A 121 2.93 43.41 -21.81
N LYS A 122 1.91 44.08 -21.28
CA LYS A 122 1.87 45.55 -21.24
C LYS A 122 3.06 46.11 -20.44
N ASP A 123 3.35 45.56 -19.27
CA ASP A 123 4.48 46.03 -18.47
C ASP A 123 5.81 45.86 -19.21
N ASP A 124 6.00 44.75 -19.90
CA ASP A 124 7.23 44.48 -20.65
C ASP A 124 7.36 45.38 -21.89
N ASP A 125 6.28 45.56 -22.65
CA ASP A 125 6.24 46.40 -23.86
C ASP A 125 6.48 47.90 -23.57
N PHE A 126 6.11 48.39 -22.38
CA PHE A 126 6.16 49.82 -22.05
C PHE A 126 7.22 50.19 -21.00
N VAL A 127 7.61 49.27 -20.11
CA VAL A 127 8.48 49.57 -18.96
C VAL A 127 9.78 48.79 -19.05
N TYR A 128 9.72 47.46 -19.06
CA TYR A 128 10.91 46.63 -18.81
C TYR A 128 11.72 46.28 -20.06
N HIS A 129 11.06 46.11 -21.21
CA HIS A 129 11.68 45.71 -22.48
C HIS A 129 12.63 44.51 -22.33
N ALA A 130 12.26 43.54 -21.50
CA ALA A 130 13.12 42.40 -21.21
C ALA A 130 13.18 41.45 -22.41
N LYS A 131 14.32 40.78 -22.59
CA LYS A 131 14.42 39.74 -23.62
C LYS A 131 13.60 38.52 -23.19
N VAL A 132 12.54 38.22 -23.93
CA VAL A 132 11.72 37.01 -23.71
C VAL A 132 12.53 35.77 -24.14
N PRO A 133 12.84 34.84 -23.22
CA PRO A 133 13.50 33.58 -23.57
C PRO A 133 12.52 32.63 -24.28
N SER A 134 13.06 31.68 -25.06
CA SER A 134 12.24 30.59 -25.60
C SER A 134 11.76 29.70 -24.46
N PHE A 135 10.53 29.19 -24.55
CA PHE A 135 9.99 28.30 -23.53
C PHE A 135 10.88 27.06 -23.29
N ASP A 136 11.48 26.51 -24.36
CA ASP A 136 12.38 25.36 -24.28
C ASP A 136 13.72 25.66 -23.56
N SER A 137 14.09 26.94 -23.45
CA SER A 137 15.28 27.37 -22.73
C SER A 137 15.04 27.60 -21.24
N LEU A 138 13.77 27.55 -20.79
CA LEU A 138 13.42 27.74 -19.39
C LEU A 138 13.79 26.51 -18.55
N PRO A 139 14.12 26.69 -17.26
CA PRO A 139 14.41 25.57 -16.37
C PRO A 139 13.24 24.59 -16.27
N GLU A 140 13.57 23.29 -16.31
CA GLU A 140 12.58 22.23 -16.12
C GLU A 140 11.95 22.29 -14.72
N ILE A 141 10.62 22.23 -14.67
CA ILE A 141 9.85 22.32 -13.43
C ILE A 141 9.70 20.92 -12.84
N LYS A 142 10.57 20.56 -11.89
CA LYS A 142 10.50 19.27 -11.20
C LYS A 142 9.34 19.21 -10.20
N GLY A 143 8.47 18.21 -10.36
CA GLY A 143 7.36 17.93 -9.46
C GLY A 143 7.80 17.65 -8.02
N ALA A 144 6.95 18.02 -7.05
CA ALA A 144 7.13 17.67 -5.64
C ALA A 144 6.03 16.70 -5.19
N VAL A 145 6.42 15.46 -4.86
CA VAL A 145 5.51 14.44 -4.32
C VAL A 145 5.24 14.69 -2.84
N LEU A 146 4.00 15.06 -2.52
CA LEU A 146 3.52 15.24 -1.14
C LEU A 146 2.55 14.15 -0.70
N VAL A 147 2.20 13.23 -1.59
CA VAL A 147 1.23 12.16 -1.33
C VAL A 147 1.89 10.81 -1.51
N LYS A 148 1.47 9.84 -0.70
CA LYS A 148 1.86 8.43 -0.84
C LYS A 148 0.62 7.56 -0.68
N GLY A 149 0.61 6.41 -1.35
CA GLY A 149 -0.40 5.40 -1.10
C GLY A 149 -0.35 4.98 0.37
N LEU A 150 -1.51 4.94 1.02
CA LEU A 150 -1.63 4.40 2.36
C LEU A 150 -1.69 2.88 2.26
N GLY A 151 -0.83 2.20 3.02
CA GLY A 151 -0.90 0.76 3.14
C GLY A 151 -2.19 0.35 3.84
N PHE A 152 -2.73 -0.80 3.46
CA PHE A 152 -3.87 -1.41 4.12
C PHE A 152 -3.40 -2.66 4.87
N GLU A 153 -3.53 -2.64 6.20
CA GLU A 153 -3.29 -3.80 7.03
C GLU A 153 -4.61 -4.53 7.31
N VAL A 154 -4.80 -5.66 6.62
CA VAL A 154 -6.02 -6.49 6.75
C VAL A 154 -6.23 -6.97 8.18
N SER A 155 -5.14 -7.17 8.93
CA SER A 155 -5.14 -7.76 10.27
C SER A 155 -5.08 -6.73 11.41
N ASP A 156 -5.32 -5.45 11.13
CA ASP A 156 -5.36 -4.44 12.19
C ASP A 156 -6.50 -4.72 13.17
N LYS A 157 -6.13 -5.12 14.38
CA LYS A 157 -7.07 -5.48 15.46
C LYS A 157 -7.87 -4.27 15.95
N ASN A 158 -7.41 -3.05 15.73
CA ASN A 158 -8.17 -1.84 16.09
C ASN A 158 -9.37 -1.62 15.16
N ILE A 159 -9.27 -2.09 13.91
CA ILE A 159 -10.32 -1.94 12.89
C ILE A 159 -11.16 -3.22 12.80
N SER A 160 -10.49 -4.37 12.65
CA SER A 160 -11.14 -5.68 12.51
C SER A 160 -11.69 -6.22 13.83
N GLY A 161 -11.29 -5.64 14.97
CA GLY A 161 -11.66 -6.14 16.29
C GLY A 161 -11.03 -7.50 16.61
N ARG A 162 -11.67 -8.25 17.53
CA ARG A 162 -11.22 -9.60 17.89
C ARG A 162 -11.55 -10.57 16.76
N ASP A 163 -10.57 -11.40 16.40
CA ASP A 163 -10.75 -12.47 15.43
C ASP A 163 -11.87 -13.45 15.86
N ILE A 164 -12.91 -13.51 15.03
CA ILE A 164 -14.09 -14.35 15.23
C ILE A 164 -13.78 -15.84 15.07
N PHE A 165 -12.70 -16.19 14.37
CA PHE A 165 -12.23 -17.56 14.17
C PHE A 165 -11.02 -17.89 15.04
N SER A 166 -10.74 -17.11 16.08
CA SER A 166 -9.60 -17.35 17.00
C SER A 166 -9.59 -18.73 17.67
N LYS A 167 -10.72 -19.42 17.71
CA LYS A 167 -10.85 -20.80 18.22
C LYS A 167 -10.76 -21.87 17.13
N LEU A 168 -10.86 -21.47 15.87
CA LEU A 168 -10.79 -22.38 14.73
C LEU A 168 -9.33 -22.72 14.49
N VAL A 169 -8.99 -24.00 14.63
CA VAL A 169 -7.65 -24.49 14.36
C VAL A 169 -7.53 -24.75 12.85
N PRO A 170 -6.46 -24.26 12.19
CA PRO A 170 -6.22 -24.53 10.77
C PRO A 170 -6.16 -26.03 10.48
N ILE A 171 -6.64 -26.43 9.30
CA ILE A 171 -6.71 -27.85 8.92
C ILE A 171 -5.32 -28.48 8.86
N GLU A 172 -4.32 -27.71 8.47
CA GLU A 172 -2.91 -28.12 8.39
C GLU A 172 -2.38 -28.47 9.80
N ALA A 173 -2.75 -27.71 10.82
CA ALA A 173 -2.39 -27.99 12.20
C ALA A 173 -3.08 -29.27 12.71
N HIS A 174 -4.32 -29.51 12.29
CA HIS A 174 -5.05 -30.74 12.59
C HIS A 174 -4.44 -31.98 11.91
N GLU A 175 -4.01 -31.87 10.66
CA GLU A 175 -3.36 -32.96 9.93
C GLU A 175 -2.03 -33.34 10.58
N VAL A 176 -1.20 -32.35 10.89
CA VAL A 176 0.09 -32.57 11.57
C VAL A 176 -0.10 -33.18 12.96
N ALA A 177 -1.09 -32.70 13.72
CA ALA A 177 -1.40 -33.28 15.03
C ALA A 177 -1.89 -34.74 14.93
N SER A 178 -2.66 -35.06 13.89
CA SER A 178 -3.15 -36.41 13.64
C SER A 178 -2.01 -37.37 13.29
N LEU A 179 -1.11 -36.95 12.39
CA LEU A 179 0.12 -37.68 12.04
C LEU A 179 1.00 -37.93 13.27
N TYR A 180 1.22 -36.89 14.08
CA TYR A 180 2.01 -37.02 15.32
C TYR A 180 1.39 -38.02 16.31
N SER A 181 0.06 -37.96 16.48
CA SER A 181 -0.67 -38.89 17.35
C SER A 181 -0.51 -40.35 16.88
N GLU A 182 -0.58 -40.57 15.56
CA GLU A 182 -0.39 -41.88 14.96
C GLU A 182 1.04 -42.41 15.19
N GLU A 183 2.07 -41.61 14.94
CA GLU A 183 3.47 -42.00 15.15
C GLU A 183 3.77 -42.26 16.64
N LYS A 184 3.21 -41.44 17.55
CA LYS A 184 3.31 -41.69 18.99
C LYS A 184 2.66 -43.01 19.39
N ALA A 185 1.48 -43.32 18.85
CA ALA A 185 0.79 -44.58 19.12
C ALA A 185 1.58 -45.79 18.59
N LYS A 186 2.17 -45.69 17.39
CA LYS A 186 3.07 -46.72 16.83
C LYS A 186 4.28 -46.94 17.74
N LEU A 187 4.89 -45.87 18.23
CA LEU A 187 6.04 -45.96 19.13
C LEU A 187 5.66 -46.61 20.47
N LEU A 188 4.54 -46.21 21.07
CA LEU A 188 4.05 -46.79 22.33
C LEU A 188 3.73 -48.27 22.20
N ARG A 189 3.06 -48.69 21.11
CA ARG A 189 2.80 -50.11 20.83
C ARG A 189 4.10 -50.89 20.70
N ARG A 190 5.05 -50.40 19.90
CA ARG A 190 6.36 -51.06 19.72
C ARG A 190 7.08 -51.26 21.05
N ILE A 191 7.12 -50.24 21.91
CA ILE A 191 7.77 -50.33 23.22
C ILE A 191 6.99 -51.28 24.14
N GLY A 192 5.66 -51.17 24.18
CA GLY A 192 4.81 -52.05 24.98
C GLY A 192 4.94 -53.52 24.60
N ASP A 193 4.93 -53.83 23.29
CA ASP A 193 5.11 -55.18 22.78
C ASP A 193 6.51 -55.72 23.12
N SER A 194 7.54 -54.88 23.04
CA SER A 194 8.91 -55.26 23.43
C SER A 194 9.03 -55.55 24.92
N VAL A 195 8.38 -54.75 25.78
CA VAL A 195 8.35 -55.01 27.23
C VAL A 195 7.63 -56.32 27.51
N HIS A 196 6.45 -56.52 26.90
CA HIS A 196 5.67 -57.72 27.09
C HIS A 196 6.42 -58.99 26.67
N GLN A 197 7.12 -58.97 25.53
CA GLN A 197 7.96 -60.08 25.10
C GLN A 197 9.11 -60.38 26.07
N MET A 198 9.75 -59.34 26.61
CA MET A 198 10.82 -59.52 27.59
C MET A 198 10.28 -60.06 28.92
N ASP A 199 9.10 -59.62 29.36
CA ASP A 199 8.42 -60.13 30.55
C ASP A 199 8.02 -61.60 30.37
N GLU A 200 7.41 -61.98 29.23
CA GLU A 200 7.10 -63.38 28.91
C GLU A 200 8.36 -64.27 28.90
N THR A 201 9.43 -63.76 28.30
CA THR A 201 10.72 -64.46 28.26
C THR A 201 11.28 -64.64 29.68
N LEU A 202 11.18 -63.61 30.51
CA LEU A 202 11.62 -63.63 31.90
C LEU A 202 10.80 -64.63 32.72
N GLU A 203 9.48 -64.67 32.54
CA GLU A 203 8.59 -65.65 33.17
C GLU A 203 8.95 -67.09 32.75
N GLN A 204 9.19 -67.33 31.46
CA GLN A 204 9.64 -68.63 30.96
C GLN A 204 10.96 -69.07 31.59
N TYR A 205 11.95 -68.18 31.66
CA TYR A 205 13.22 -68.48 32.33
C TYR A 205 13.06 -68.72 33.83
N SER A 206 12.25 -67.90 34.51
CA SER A 206 11.96 -68.07 35.94
C SER A 206 11.31 -69.42 36.23
N ALA A 207 10.35 -69.83 35.41
CA ALA A 207 9.71 -71.13 35.51
C ALA A 207 10.70 -72.29 35.25
N SER A 208 11.58 -72.16 34.25
CA SER A 208 12.59 -73.17 33.94
C SER A 208 13.63 -73.37 35.06
N LEU A 209 13.96 -72.30 35.78
CA LEU A 209 14.90 -72.32 36.90
C LEU A 209 14.22 -72.67 38.25
N GLN A 210 12.92 -72.96 38.25
CA GLN A 210 12.10 -73.21 39.46
C GLN A 210 12.24 -72.10 40.51
N LEU A 211 12.45 -70.87 40.03
CA LEU A 211 12.55 -69.69 40.88
C LEU A 211 11.13 -69.33 41.35
N ASP A 212 10.81 -69.72 42.58
CA ASP A 212 9.58 -69.30 43.23
C ASP A 212 9.72 -67.84 43.69
N PRO A 213 8.96 -66.88 43.10
CA PRO A 213 9.09 -65.47 43.43
C PRO A 213 8.80 -65.18 44.91
N GLN A 214 8.14 -66.10 45.64
CA GLN A 214 7.93 -65.98 47.10
C GLN A 214 9.13 -66.44 47.94
N ARG A 215 10.05 -67.22 47.38
CA ARG A 215 11.26 -67.74 48.06
C ARG A 215 12.51 -66.90 47.80
N ILE A 216 12.50 -66.07 46.77
CA ILE A 216 13.58 -65.11 46.52
C ILE A 216 13.38 -63.94 47.49
N ASP A 217 14.04 -63.98 48.65
CA ASP A 217 14.12 -62.85 49.57
C ASP A 217 14.96 -61.74 48.93
N VAL A 218 14.30 -60.88 48.13
CA VAL A 218 14.93 -59.69 47.57
C VAL A 218 15.07 -58.66 48.69
N ARG A 219 16.12 -58.83 49.51
CA ARG A 219 16.65 -57.79 50.40
C ARG A 219 17.20 -56.56 49.66
N LEU A 220 17.01 -56.45 48.35
CA LEU A 220 17.28 -55.25 47.58
C LEU A 220 16.05 -54.33 47.62
N ARG A 221 15.80 -53.71 48.78
CA ARG A 221 15.13 -52.41 48.80
C ARG A 221 16.06 -51.41 48.11
N CYS A 222 15.91 -51.27 46.79
CA CYS A 222 16.49 -50.14 46.09
C CYS A 222 15.81 -48.87 46.59
N HIS A 223 16.54 -48.16 47.44
CA HIS A 223 16.26 -46.80 47.86
C HIS A 223 16.32 -45.85 46.66
N THR A 224 15.20 -45.65 45.96
CA THR A 224 14.93 -44.39 45.25
C THR A 224 13.43 -44.12 45.29
N ARG A 225 12.99 -43.46 46.36
CA ARG A 225 11.67 -42.84 46.47
C ARG A 225 11.71 -41.47 45.76
N PRO A 226 10.83 -41.16 44.79
CA PRO A 226 10.63 -39.79 44.34
C PRO A 226 9.85 -38.99 45.41
N PRO A 227 10.08 -37.68 45.59
CA PRO A 227 9.34 -36.89 46.55
C PRO A 227 7.95 -36.57 46.00
N GLY A 228 6.93 -37.23 46.54
CA GLY A 228 5.52 -36.92 46.30
C GLY A 228 4.74 -38.09 45.70
N GLY A 229 3.93 -38.75 46.53
CA GLY A 229 2.99 -39.77 46.08
C GLY A 229 2.84 -40.91 47.09
N GLU A 230 1.61 -41.10 47.54
CA GLU A 230 1.18 -41.98 48.62
C GLU A 230 1.31 -43.48 48.31
N VAL A 231 1.38 -44.23 49.40
CA VAL A 231 1.77 -45.63 49.49
C VAL A 231 0.63 -46.54 49.03
N CYS A 232 0.84 -47.33 47.97
CA CYS A 232 0.09 -48.56 47.77
C CYS A 232 0.70 -49.64 48.66
N CYS A 233 0.10 -49.87 49.83
CA CYS A 233 0.36 -51.02 50.67
C CYS A 233 -0.99 -51.63 51.04
N HIS A 234 -1.60 -52.35 50.09
CA HIS A 234 -2.58 -53.36 50.46
C HIS A 234 -1.85 -54.70 50.64
N ARG A 235 -1.89 -55.12 51.90
CA ARG A 235 -1.32 -56.30 52.54
C ARG A 235 -1.72 -57.64 51.89
N CYS A 236 -0.83 -58.60 52.14
CA CYS A 236 -1.02 -60.00 52.57
C CYS A 236 -2.22 -60.78 52.03
#